data_AF-A0A5D4S9I9-F1
#
_entry.id   AF-A0A5D4S9I9-F1
#
_cell.length_a   1.000
_cell.length_b   1.000
_cell.length_c   1.000
_cell.angle_alpha   90.00
_cell.angle_beta   90.00
_cell.angle_gamma   90.00
#
_symmetry.space_group_name_H-M   'P 1'
#
loop_
_entity.id
_entity.type
_entity.pdbx_description
1 polymer ?
#
loop_
_entity_poly.entity_id
_entity_poly.type
_entity_poly.pdbx_seq_one_letter_code
_entity_poly.pdbx_strand_id
1 'polypeptide(L)'
;MKLFQNTQESESEFGCSPIIQTPAGAIAFDLRINGQVPSRCHSKPSCYRLENGELLLRYSHKDYIAELLLCEPDIRIPSHMKIEKAAAAVWRLRACHNLRDCIFQAEMEPIGSAGWPDSGERLEAMTWEYGEWKLTLGTEDGAALVQRSRIKDMMPDSFYAEDEISQLQIVRYLPNAIAVPIPEIRKGELCQVHFVAAWSRPKEDGDASAWFAVDRTGGEILEGSGLY
;
A
#
# COMPACT_ATOMS: atom_id res chain seq x y z
N MET A 1 2.91 18.09 -11.97
CA MET A 1 2.14 17.07 -12.72
C MET A 1 1.49 16.16 -11.69
N LYS A 2 0.19 15.85 -11.81
CA LYS A 2 -0.50 14.92 -10.92
C LYS A 2 -0.34 13.49 -11.41
N LEU A 3 -0.22 12.52 -10.51
CA LEU A 3 -0.18 11.09 -10.85
C LEU A 3 -1.56 10.45 -10.70
N PHE A 4 -2.32 10.84 -9.69
CA PHE A 4 -3.76 10.59 -9.60
C PHE A 4 -4.51 11.67 -10.37
N GLN A 5 -5.23 11.26 -11.41
CA GLN A 5 -6.02 12.16 -12.24
C GLN A 5 -7.43 12.32 -11.69
N ASN A 6 -8.18 13.29 -12.21
CA ASN A 6 -9.58 13.56 -11.84
C ASN A 6 -9.82 13.94 -10.38
N THR A 7 -8.80 14.51 -9.73
CA THR A 7 -8.89 15.05 -8.38
C THR A 7 -9.33 16.51 -8.40
N GLN A 8 -10.50 16.80 -7.82
CA GLN A 8 -10.72 18.10 -7.19
C GLN A 8 -10.10 18.03 -5.79
N GLU A 9 -9.03 18.80 -5.60
CA GLU A 9 -8.22 18.78 -4.38
C GLU A 9 -8.27 20.15 -3.71
N SER A 10 -8.47 20.16 -2.40
CA SER A 10 -8.33 21.35 -1.56
C SER A 10 -7.08 21.21 -0.70
N GLU A 11 -6.20 22.22 -0.71
CA GLU A 11 -5.03 22.22 0.16
C GLU A 11 -5.47 22.14 1.63
N SER A 12 -4.82 21.27 2.39
CA SER A 12 -5.08 21.09 3.82
C SER A 12 -3.77 21.13 4.59
N GLU A 13 -3.78 21.80 5.75
CA GLU A 13 -2.65 21.78 6.69
C GLU A 13 -2.85 20.77 7.83
N PHE A 14 -4.06 20.20 7.96
CA PHE A 14 -4.44 19.32 9.07
C PHE A 14 -4.51 17.85 8.64
N GLY A 15 -3.97 16.96 9.48
CA GLY A 15 -4.06 15.51 9.25
C GLY A 15 -3.16 14.99 8.12
N CYS A 16 -2.10 15.73 7.76
CA CYS A 16 -1.19 15.40 6.67
C CYS A 16 -0.11 14.41 7.10
N SER A 17 -0.54 13.22 7.50
CA SER A 17 0.35 12.14 7.92
C SER A 17 0.13 10.91 7.03
N PRO A 18 1.20 10.21 6.61
CA PRO A 18 1.07 8.96 5.86
C PRO A 18 0.74 7.81 6.83
N ILE A 19 -0.31 7.97 7.63
CA ILE A 19 -0.69 7.04 8.69
C ILE A 19 -2.18 6.74 8.60
N ILE A 20 -2.53 5.45 8.71
CA ILE A 20 -3.90 4.98 8.95
C ILE A 20 -4.01 4.56 10.41
N GLN A 21 -5.04 5.05 11.09
CA GLN A 21 -5.36 4.66 12.47
C GLN A 21 -6.30 3.45 12.44
N THR A 22 -6.00 2.44 13.26
CA THR A 22 -6.77 1.20 13.34
C THR A 22 -7.01 0.83 14.81
N PRO A 23 -7.97 -0.06 15.12
CA PRO A 23 -8.19 -0.51 16.49
C PRO A 23 -7.00 -1.26 17.11
N ALA A 24 -6.12 -1.85 16.29
CA ALA A 24 -4.96 -2.61 16.77
C ALA A 24 -3.67 -1.78 16.83
N GLY A 25 -3.68 -0.53 16.36
CA GLY A 25 -2.49 0.32 16.25
C GLY A 25 -2.50 1.23 15.03
N ALA A 26 -1.40 1.95 14.83
CA ALA A 26 -1.21 2.82 13.67
C ALA A 26 -0.40 2.10 12.58
N ILE A 27 -0.79 2.28 11.32
CA ILE A 27 0.00 1.81 10.17
C ILE A 27 0.63 3.02 9.50
N ALA A 28 1.95 3.10 9.50
CA ALA A 28 2.73 4.12 8.81
C ALA A 28 3.16 3.64 7.42
N PHE A 29 3.09 4.53 6.44
CA PHE A 29 3.46 4.24 5.06
C PHE A 29 4.69 5.06 4.67
N ASP A 30 5.73 4.39 4.21
CA ASP A 30 7.00 5.00 3.86
C ASP A 30 7.43 4.62 2.44
N LEU A 31 8.10 5.57 1.80
CA LEU A 31 8.78 5.39 0.52
C LEU A 31 10.25 5.79 0.69
N ARG A 32 11.15 4.82 0.51
CA ARG A 32 12.60 5.01 0.46
C ARG A 32 13.08 4.94 -0.98
N ILE A 33 14.03 5.79 -1.36
CA ILE A 33 14.59 5.85 -2.72
C ILE A 33 16.11 5.97 -2.61
N ASN A 34 16.85 5.29 -3.50
CA ASN A 34 18.31 5.27 -3.59
C ASN A 34 19.01 4.84 -2.29
N GLY A 35 18.46 3.86 -1.59
CA GLY A 35 19.06 3.30 -0.37
C GLY A 35 19.11 4.28 0.82
N GLN A 36 18.41 5.41 0.75
CA GLN A 36 18.31 6.33 1.89
C GLN A 36 17.57 5.66 3.05
N VAL A 37 18.23 5.63 4.21
CA VAL A 37 17.81 5.04 5.50
C VAL A 37 16.45 5.64 5.93
N PRO A 38 15.52 4.86 6.55
CA PRO A 38 14.13 5.26 6.75
C PRO A 38 14.06 6.54 7.56
N SER A 39 13.66 7.63 6.90
CA SER A 39 13.23 8.83 7.61
C SER A 39 12.39 9.67 6.67
N ARG A 40 11.27 9.06 6.23
CA ARG A 40 10.20 9.70 5.48
C ARG A 40 10.68 10.25 4.14
N CYS A 41 9.77 10.60 3.24
CA CYS A 41 10.18 11.47 2.15
C CYS A 41 10.72 12.76 2.78
N HIS A 42 11.99 13.10 2.51
CA HIS A 42 12.74 14.19 3.17
C HIS A 42 12.10 15.59 3.05
N SER A 43 11.00 15.72 2.32
CA SER A 43 10.19 16.93 2.20
C SER A 43 8.82 16.73 2.82
N LYS A 44 8.35 17.74 3.56
CA LYS A 44 6.95 17.81 4.00
C LYS A 44 6.07 17.73 2.73
N PRO A 45 5.15 16.76 2.62
CA PRO A 45 4.30 16.66 1.45
C PRO A 45 3.37 17.86 1.38
N SER A 46 3.03 18.27 0.16
CA SER A 46 1.78 18.98 -0.08
C SER A 46 0.63 18.03 0.20
N CYS A 47 -0.43 18.53 0.80
CA CYS A 47 -1.48 17.70 1.38
C CYS A 47 -2.83 18.20 0.90
N TYR A 48 -3.65 17.26 0.45
CA TYR A 48 -4.89 17.55 -0.22
C TYR A 48 -6.00 16.67 0.32
N ARG A 49 -7.16 17.27 0.61
CA ARG A 49 -8.40 16.53 0.82
C ARG A 49 -9.17 16.47 -0.49
N LEU A 50 -9.58 15.26 -0.86
CA LEU A 50 -10.46 15.02 -2.00
C LEU A 50 -11.92 15.24 -1.58
N GLU A 51 -12.82 15.40 -2.55
CA GLU A 51 -14.26 15.66 -2.29
C GLU A 51 -14.93 14.55 -1.45
N ASN A 52 -14.51 13.31 -1.63
CA ASN A 52 -14.96 12.15 -0.86
C ASN A 52 -14.33 12.07 0.54
N GLY A 53 -13.49 13.04 0.93
CA GLY A 53 -12.83 13.11 2.22
C GLY A 53 -11.50 12.36 2.31
N GLU A 54 -11.09 11.65 1.27
CA GLU A 54 -9.81 10.93 1.21
C GLU A 54 -8.62 11.89 1.24
N LEU A 55 -7.46 11.36 1.65
CA LEU A 55 -6.25 12.15 1.82
C LEU A 55 -5.24 11.82 0.71
N LEU A 56 -4.78 12.84 0.01
CA LEU A 56 -3.72 12.73 -0.98
C LEU A 56 -2.49 13.53 -0.49
N LEU A 57 -1.36 12.84 -0.38
CA LEU A 57 -0.07 13.43 -0.04
C LEU A 57 0.81 13.45 -1.29
N ARG A 58 1.41 14.60 -1.63
CA ARG A 58 2.27 14.78 -2.80
C ARG A 58 3.67 15.20 -2.36
N TYR A 59 4.66 14.43 -2.79
CA TYR A 59 6.08 14.68 -2.59
C TYR A 59 6.71 15.07 -3.91
N SER A 60 7.27 16.28 -3.97
CA SER A 60 7.95 16.79 -5.16
C SER A 60 9.44 16.89 -4.90
N HIS A 61 10.23 16.17 -5.71
CA HIS A 61 11.68 16.22 -5.68
C HIS A 61 12.22 16.45 -7.10
N LYS A 62 13.46 16.89 -7.23
CA LYS A 62 14.09 17.08 -8.57
C LYS A 62 14.17 15.79 -9.38
N ASP A 63 14.24 14.64 -8.69
CA ASP A 63 14.45 13.33 -9.31
C ASP A 63 13.16 12.51 -9.45
N TYR A 64 12.07 12.92 -8.79
CA TYR A 64 10.82 12.17 -8.82
C TYR A 64 9.62 13.01 -8.37
N ILE A 65 8.43 12.53 -8.72
CA ILE A 65 7.17 12.94 -8.11
C ILE A 65 6.57 11.68 -7.49
N ALA A 66 6.19 11.74 -6.22
CA ALA A 66 5.47 10.66 -5.54
C ALA A 66 4.14 11.17 -4.99
N GLU A 67 3.11 10.35 -5.08
CA GLU A 67 1.80 10.61 -4.48
C GLU A 67 1.39 9.39 -3.65
N LEU A 68 0.86 9.64 -2.46
CA LEU A 68 0.24 8.63 -1.59
C LEU A 68 -1.22 9.00 -1.38
N LEU A 69 -2.12 8.14 -1.82
CA LEU A 69 -3.54 8.21 -1.51
C LEU A 69 -3.84 7.34 -0.29
N LEU A 70 -4.47 7.90 0.73
CA LEU A 70 -5.12 7.16 1.81
C LEU A 70 -6.63 7.23 1.63
N CYS A 71 -7.25 6.06 1.47
CA CYS A 71 -8.65 5.91 1.07
C CYS A 71 -9.38 4.81 1.83
N GLU A 72 -10.71 4.79 1.71
CA GLU A 72 -11.59 3.74 2.22
C GLU A 72 -12.22 3.01 1.03
N PRO A 73 -11.61 1.92 0.53
CA PRO A 73 -12.09 1.24 -0.67
C PRO A 73 -13.45 0.57 -0.43
N ASP A 74 -14.28 0.49 -1.49
CA ASP A 74 -15.51 -0.31 -1.49
C ASP A 74 -15.17 -1.81 -1.60
N ILE A 75 -14.93 -2.44 -0.46
CA ILE A 75 -14.53 -3.84 -0.38
C ILE A 75 -15.74 -4.77 -0.55
N ARG A 76 -15.77 -5.48 -1.67
CA ARG A 76 -16.75 -6.56 -1.91
C ARG A 76 -16.16 -7.90 -1.49
N ILE A 77 -16.71 -8.51 -0.45
CA ILE A 77 -16.40 -9.87 0.03
C ILE A 77 -17.66 -10.75 -0.01
N PRO A 78 -17.54 -12.09 0.06
CA PRO A 78 -18.69 -12.98 0.13
C PRO A 78 -19.71 -12.55 1.20
N SER A 79 -21.00 -12.62 0.91
CA SER A 79 -22.07 -12.01 1.72
C SER A 79 -22.21 -12.54 3.15
N HIS A 80 -21.63 -13.71 3.45
CA HIS A 80 -21.60 -14.30 4.79
C HIS A 80 -20.42 -13.80 5.64
N MET A 81 -19.40 -13.21 5.00
CA MET A 81 -18.23 -12.62 5.66
C MET A 81 -18.52 -11.17 6.04
N LYS A 82 -17.88 -10.70 7.12
CA LYS A 82 -18.08 -9.33 7.62
C LYS A 82 -16.77 -8.74 8.11
N ILE A 83 -16.49 -7.54 7.62
CA ILE A 83 -15.47 -6.65 8.18
C ILE A 83 -16.16 -5.46 8.82
N GLU A 84 -15.49 -4.87 9.80
CA GLU A 84 -15.95 -3.62 10.41
C GLU A 84 -15.56 -2.45 9.51
N LYS A 85 -14.31 -2.47 8.99
CA LYS A 85 -13.81 -1.45 8.08
C LYS A 85 -12.58 -1.93 7.31
N ALA A 86 -12.35 -1.31 6.16
CA ALA A 86 -11.10 -1.39 5.41
C ALA A 86 -10.58 0.02 5.10
N ALA A 87 -9.28 0.13 4.95
CA ALA A 87 -8.59 1.33 4.51
C ALA A 87 -7.39 0.94 3.66
N ALA A 88 -7.03 1.77 2.68
CA ALA A 88 -5.94 1.47 1.77
C ALA A 88 -4.99 2.66 1.60
N ALA A 89 -3.74 2.32 1.32
CA ALA A 89 -2.68 3.23 0.96
C ALA A 89 -2.19 2.87 -0.46
N VAL A 90 -2.34 3.79 -1.41
CA VAL A 90 -1.88 3.60 -2.79
C VAL A 90 -0.78 4.60 -3.11
N TRP A 91 0.42 4.10 -3.34
CA TRP A 91 1.53 4.90 -3.82
C TRP A 91 1.54 4.93 -5.35
N ARG A 92 1.79 6.11 -5.91
CA ARG A 92 2.24 6.29 -7.28
C ARG A 92 3.55 7.07 -7.30
N LEU A 93 4.52 6.59 -8.06
CA LEU A 93 5.83 7.20 -8.20
C LEU A 93 6.15 7.36 -9.69
N ARG A 94 6.54 8.57 -10.09
CA ARG A 94 7.12 8.84 -11.40
C ARG A 94 8.56 9.28 -11.27
N ALA A 95 9.44 8.60 -12.01
CA ALA A 95 10.85 8.92 -12.08
C ALA A 95 11.10 10.11 -13.04
N CYS A 96 11.74 11.18 -12.56
CA CYS A 96 12.29 12.27 -13.40
C CYS A 96 13.76 11.99 -13.78
N HIS A 97 14.46 11.19 -12.97
CA HIS A 97 15.75 10.55 -13.22
C HIS A 97 15.69 9.07 -12.85
N ASN A 98 16.67 8.27 -13.26
CA ASN A 98 16.71 6.87 -12.86
C ASN A 98 16.81 6.76 -11.33
N LEU A 99 15.88 6.02 -10.75
CA LEU A 99 15.82 5.71 -9.33
C LEU A 99 16.24 4.26 -9.12
N ARG A 100 16.94 3.99 -8.03
CA ARG A 100 17.35 2.65 -7.61
C ARG A 100 16.91 2.38 -6.19
N ASP A 101 16.83 1.11 -5.82
CA ASP A 101 16.55 0.67 -4.45
C ASP A 101 15.33 1.37 -3.84
N CYS A 102 14.25 1.44 -4.61
CA CYS A 102 12.99 2.02 -4.16
C CYS A 102 12.28 1.02 -3.26
N ILE A 103 11.86 1.41 -2.06
CA ILE A 103 11.18 0.51 -1.12
C ILE A 103 9.91 1.19 -0.62
N PHE A 104 8.78 0.61 -0.99
CA PHE A 104 7.47 0.95 -0.44
C PHE A 104 7.25 0.07 0.78
N GLN A 105 6.89 0.66 1.91
CA GLN A 105 6.74 -0.06 3.17
C GLN A 105 5.47 0.36 3.89
N ALA A 106 4.80 -0.61 4.49
CA ALA A 106 3.75 -0.39 5.47
C ALA A 106 4.19 -1.03 6.79
N GLU A 107 4.33 -0.20 7.82
CA GLU A 107 4.81 -0.60 9.15
C GLU A 107 3.72 -0.38 10.19
N MET A 108 3.42 -1.43 10.93
CA MET A 108 2.47 -1.42 12.03
C MET A 108 3.19 -1.07 13.32
N GLU A 109 2.65 -0.09 14.04
CA GLU A 109 2.95 0.16 15.45
C GLU A 109 1.83 -0.46 16.29
N PRO A 110 1.92 -1.77 16.65
CA PRO A 110 0.81 -2.46 17.31
C PRO A 110 0.69 -2.05 18.77
N ILE A 111 -0.54 -2.06 19.28
CA ILE A 111 -0.87 -1.84 20.71
C ILE A 111 -0.75 -3.19 21.50
N GLY A 112 -0.28 -4.26 20.85
CA GLY A 112 -0.20 -5.61 21.41
C GLY A 112 0.91 -6.47 20.82
N SER A 113 0.57 -7.71 20.46
CA SER A 113 1.51 -8.72 19.96
C SER A 113 2.12 -8.34 18.61
N ALA A 114 3.26 -8.94 18.30
CA ALA A 114 3.80 -8.91 16.94
C ALA A 114 2.87 -9.66 15.97
N GLY A 115 2.85 -9.21 14.71
CA GLY A 115 2.06 -9.83 13.67
C GLY A 115 2.69 -11.12 13.16
N TRP A 116 1.90 -11.94 12.47
CA TRP A 116 2.37 -13.13 11.77
C TRP A 116 2.00 -13.08 10.29
N PRO A 117 2.80 -13.70 9.40
CA PRO A 117 2.44 -13.84 8.00
C PRO A 117 1.15 -14.64 7.82
N ASP A 118 0.31 -14.20 6.88
CA ASP A 118 -1.01 -14.77 6.59
C ASP A 118 -1.29 -14.66 5.07
N SER A 119 -0.34 -15.10 4.24
CA SER A 119 -0.38 -14.96 2.77
C SER A 119 -1.28 -15.98 2.05
N GLY A 120 -1.51 -15.74 0.76
CA GLY A 120 -2.04 -16.73 -0.19
C GLY A 120 -1.65 -16.41 -1.62
N GLU A 121 -2.31 -17.06 -2.58
CA GLU A 121 -2.05 -16.81 -4.00
C GLU A 121 -2.36 -15.34 -4.32
N ARG A 122 -1.40 -14.61 -4.90
CA ARG A 122 -1.49 -13.17 -5.23
C ARG A 122 -1.47 -12.21 -4.04
N LEU A 123 -1.38 -12.72 -2.81
CA LEU A 123 -1.45 -11.92 -1.59
C LEU A 123 -0.25 -12.18 -0.69
N GLU A 124 0.47 -11.11 -0.35
CA GLU A 124 1.39 -11.08 0.78
C GLU A 124 0.76 -10.30 1.93
N ALA A 125 0.61 -10.93 3.10
CA ALA A 125 -0.12 -10.33 4.20
C ALA A 125 0.46 -10.66 5.59
N MET A 126 0.19 -9.76 6.53
CA MET A 126 0.45 -9.92 7.94
C MET A 126 -0.85 -9.69 8.73
N THR A 127 -1.06 -10.49 9.76
CA THR A 127 -2.21 -10.39 10.66
C THR A 127 -1.76 -10.11 12.09
N TRP A 128 -2.52 -9.26 12.78
CA TRP A 128 -2.39 -8.95 14.20
C TRP A 128 -3.73 -9.17 14.90
N GLU A 129 -3.66 -9.62 16.15
CA GLU A 129 -4.82 -9.70 17.04
C GLU A 129 -4.59 -8.81 18.27
N TYR A 130 -5.62 -8.05 18.64
CA TYR A 130 -5.61 -7.18 19.80
C TYR A 130 -6.99 -7.17 20.47
N GLY A 131 -7.10 -7.79 21.64
CA GLY A 131 -8.37 -7.95 22.33
C GLY A 131 -9.36 -8.74 21.46
N GLU A 132 -10.48 -8.12 21.10
CA GLU A 132 -11.51 -8.69 20.21
C GLU A 132 -11.26 -8.39 18.71
N TRP A 133 -10.21 -7.63 18.38
CA TRP A 133 -9.94 -7.20 17.01
C TRP A 133 -8.95 -8.13 16.33
N LYS A 134 -9.26 -8.48 15.09
CA LYS A 134 -8.33 -9.08 14.13
C LYS A 134 -8.11 -8.09 13.00
N LEU A 135 -6.87 -7.74 12.73
CA LEU A 135 -6.46 -6.85 11.66
C LEU A 135 -5.53 -7.59 10.72
N THR A 136 -5.79 -7.51 9.42
CA THR A 136 -4.90 -8.00 8.37
C THR A 136 -4.45 -6.82 7.51
N LEU A 137 -3.16 -6.79 7.17
CA LEU A 137 -2.54 -5.87 6.21
C LEU A 137 -2.04 -6.71 5.04
N GLY A 138 -2.47 -6.38 3.82
CA GLY A 138 -2.09 -7.09 2.60
C GLY A 138 -1.51 -6.19 1.52
N THR A 139 -0.71 -6.78 0.64
CA THR A 139 -0.25 -6.24 -0.65
C THR A 139 -0.17 -7.38 -1.68
N GLU A 140 0.11 -7.05 -2.93
CA GLU A 140 0.29 -8.07 -3.97
C GLU A 140 1.56 -8.91 -3.74
N ASP A 141 1.47 -10.20 -4.04
CA ASP A 141 2.66 -11.06 -4.05
C ASP A 141 3.61 -10.76 -5.23
N GLY A 142 4.80 -11.33 -5.16
CA GLY A 142 5.80 -11.11 -6.21
C GLY A 142 5.39 -11.61 -7.59
N ALA A 143 4.59 -12.67 -7.69
CA ALA A 143 4.11 -13.19 -8.96
C ALA A 143 3.13 -12.21 -9.62
N ALA A 144 2.20 -11.64 -8.84
CA ALA A 144 1.28 -10.60 -9.27
C ALA A 144 2.03 -9.33 -9.69
N LEU A 145 3.03 -8.89 -8.93
CA LEU A 145 3.86 -7.72 -9.28
C LEU A 145 4.63 -7.92 -10.60
N VAL A 146 5.23 -9.10 -10.80
CA VAL A 146 5.92 -9.43 -12.06
C VAL A 146 4.93 -9.52 -13.22
N GLN A 147 3.74 -10.07 -12.99
CA GLN A 147 2.70 -10.11 -14.01
C GLN A 147 2.24 -8.70 -14.40
N ARG A 148 2.06 -7.78 -13.45
CA ARG A 148 1.73 -6.37 -13.71
C ARG A 148 2.80 -5.68 -14.57
N SER A 149 4.08 -5.95 -14.29
CA SER A 149 5.19 -5.47 -15.14
C SER A 149 5.07 -5.97 -16.58
N ARG A 150 4.82 -7.27 -16.79
CA ARG A 150 4.68 -7.86 -18.15
C ARG A 150 3.57 -7.24 -18.97
N ILE A 151 2.46 -6.87 -18.33
CA ILE A 151 1.30 -6.24 -18.99
C ILE A 151 1.34 -4.71 -18.94
N LYS A 152 2.43 -4.12 -18.42
CA LYS A 152 2.64 -2.66 -18.29
C LYS A 152 1.58 -1.95 -17.44
N ASP A 153 1.10 -2.63 -16.41
CA ASP A 153 0.12 -2.07 -15.47
C ASP A 153 0.81 -1.34 -14.32
N MET A 154 1.13 -0.06 -14.55
CA MET A 154 1.71 0.85 -13.55
C MET A 154 2.91 0.24 -12.81
N MET A 155 3.75 -0.49 -13.53
CA MET A 155 4.97 -1.11 -13.03
C MET A 155 6.14 -0.80 -13.98
N PRO A 156 7.37 -0.65 -13.48
CA PRO A 156 8.55 -0.38 -14.33
C PRO A 156 8.84 -1.52 -15.30
N ASP A 157 9.25 -1.22 -16.54
CA ASP A 157 9.61 -2.26 -17.53
C ASP A 157 10.87 -3.05 -17.08
N SER A 158 11.68 -2.46 -16.20
CA SER A 158 12.85 -3.12 -15.58
C SER A 158 12.50 -4.08 -14.44
N PHE A 159 11.24 -4.16 -14.01
CA PHE A 159 10.84 -5.04 -12.91
C PHE A 159 10.60 -6.46 -13.44
N TYR A 160 11.47 -7.39 -13.07
CA TYR A 160 11.35 -8.80 -13.43
C TYR A 160 11.95 -9.70 -12.35
N ALA A 161 11.60 -10.97 -12.41
CA ALA A 161 12.25 -12.05 -11.67
C ALA A 161 12.51 -13.21 -12.63
N GLU A 162 13.66 -13.87 -12.48
CA GLU A 162 14.13 -14.89 -13.43
C GLU A 162 13.35 -16.20 -13.32
N ASP A 163 12.88 -16.53 -12.11
CA ASP A 163 12.17 -17.76 -11.80
C ASP A 163 11.09 -17.53 -10.72
N GLU A 164 10.32 -18.57 -10.42
CA GLU A 164 9.25 -18.54 -9.41
C GLU A 164 9.78 -18.34 -7.99
N ILE A 165 10.94 -18.90 -7.64
CA ILE A 165 11.55 -18.74 -6.31
C ILE A 165 11.91 -17.27 -6.08
N SER A 166 12.49 -16.63 -7.10
CA SER A 166 12.83 -15.22 -7.10
C SER A 166 11.59 -14.34 -6.95
N GLN A 167 10.45 -14.73 -7.54
CA GLN A 167 9.17 -14.03 -7.36
C GLN A 167 8.70 -14.10 -5.90
N LEU A 168 8.76 -15.29 -5.28
CA LEU A 168 8.36 -15.50 -3.88
C LEU A 168 9.24 -14.74 -2.87
N GLN A 169 10.38 -14.19 -3.29
CA GLN A 169 11.32 -13.46 -2.44
C GLN A 169 11.27 -11.93 -2.65
N ILE A 170 10.40 -11.44 -3.53
CA ILE A 170 10.28 -10.01 -3.81
C ILE A 170 9.81 -9.27 -2.56
N VAL A 171 8.65 -9.66 -2.03
CA VAL A 171 8.05 -8.99 -0.87
C VAL A 171 8.79 -9.42 0.40
N ARG A 172 9.13 -8.44 1.24
CA ARG A 172 9.92 -8.67 2.45
C ARG A 172 9.06 -8.51 3.69
N TYR A 173 9.10 -9.53 4.53
CA TYR A 173 8.56 -9.50 5.88
C TYR A 173 9.59 -8.96 6.88
N LEU A 174 9.17 -7.98 7.67
CA LEU A 174 9.89 -7.42 8.80
C LEU A 174 9.03 -7.60 10.07
N PRO A 175 9.59 -7.49 11.30
CA PRO A 175 8.88 -7.83 12.54
C PRO A 175 7.50 -7.21 12.76
N ASN A 176 7.16 -6.09 12.10
CA ASN A 176 5.80 -5.54 12.02
C ASN A 176 5.58 -4.79 10.70
N ALA A 177 6.24 -5.18 9.60
CA ALA A 177 6.11 -4.45 8.36
C ALA A 177 6.19 -5.35 7.14
N ILE A 178 5.49 -4.93 6.08
CA ILE A 178 5.59 -5.50 4.74
C ILE A 178 6.27 -4.46 3.86
N ALA A 179 7.29 -4.88 3.11
CA ALA A 179 8.02 -4.02 2.20
C ALA A 179 8.08 -4.60 0.79
N VAL A 180 7.82 -3.74 -0.20
CA VAL A 180 7.87 -4.05 -1.63
C VAL A 180 9.06 -3.30 -2.24
N PRO A 181 10.21 -3.98 -2.45
CA PRO A 181 11.37 -3.40 -3.10
C PRO A 181 11.20 -3.41 -4.63
N ILE A 182 11.47 -2.26 -5.24
CA ILE A 182 11.53 -2.04 -6.68
C ILE A 182 12.97 -1.63 -7.03
N PRO A 183 13.77 -2.53 -7.63
CA PRO A 183 15.22 -2.32 -7.80
C PRO A 183 15.59 -1.11 -8.67
N GLU A 184 14.85 -0.87 -9.74
CA GLU A 184 15.08 0.24 -10.66
C GLU A 184 13.75 0.78 -11.20
N ILE A 185 13.64 2.11 -11.26
CA ILE A 185 12.58 2.83 -11.97
C ILE A 185 13.28 3.84 -12.88
N ARG A 186 13.24 3.61 -14.19
CA ARG A 186 13.94 4.44 -15.18
C ARG A 186 13.20 5.75 -15.38
N LYS A 187 13.95 6.77 -15.79
CA LYS A 187 13.38 8.07 -16.11
C LYS A 187 12.16 7.95 -17.03
N GLY A 188 11.06 8.56 -16.60
CA GLY A 188 9.79 8.59 -17.32
C GLY A 188 8.81 7.49 -16.91
N GLU A 189 9.27 6.40 -16.28
CA GLU A 189 8.43 5.29 -15.85
C GLU A 189 7.57 5.64 -14.63
N LEU A 190 6.51 4.86 -14.48
CA LEU A 190 5.57 4.89 -13.36
C LEU A 190 5.67 3.59 -12.57
N CYS A 191 5.45 3.69 -11.26
CA CYS A 191 5.33 2.55 -10.38
C CYS A 191 4.17 2.79 -9.41
N GLN A 192 3.31 1.80 -9.23
CA GLN A 192 2.22 1.79 -8.28
C GLN A 192 2.34 0.55 -7.38
N VAL A 193 2.34 0.80 -6.07
CA VAL A 193 2.29 -0.23 -5.03
C VAL A 193 1.22 0.19 -4.04
N HIS A 194 0.41 -0.76 -3.58
CA HIS A 194 -0.62 -0.50 -2.59
C HIS A 194 -0.51 -1.43 -1.39
N PHE A 195 -1.16 -1.01 -0.32
CA PHE A 195 -1.38 -1.78 0.89
C PHE A 195 -2.84 -1.61 1.30
N VAL A 196 -3.48 -2.70 1.73
CA VAL A 196 -4.86 -2.68 2.25
C VAL A 196 -4.85 -3.21 3.66
N ALA A 197 -5.44 -2.47 4.58
CA ALA A 197 -5.72 -2.91 5.93
C ALA A 197 -7.21 -3.15 6.10
N ALA A 198 -7.59 -4.29 6.64
CA ALA A 198 -8.96 -4.59 7.00
C ALA A 198 -9.00 -5.16 8.42
N TRP A 199 -10.05 -4.84 9.16
CA TRP A 199 -10.23 -5.36 10.50
C TRP A 199 -11.67 -5.73 10.79
N SER A 200 -11.82 -6.71 11.65
CA SER A 200 -13.09 -7.25 12.09
C SER A 200 -13.02 -7.66 13.56
N ARG A 201 -14.19 -7.94 14.13
CA ARG A 201 -14.36 -8.65 15.39
C ARG A 201 -14.86 -10.06 15.08
N PRO A 202 -13.94 -11.03 14.88
CA PRO A 202 -14.34 -12.36 14.48
C PRO A 202 -15.25 -12.99 15.53
N LYS A 203 -16.32 -13.66 15.07
CA LYS A 203 -17.30 -14.31 15.96
C LYS A 203 -16.95 -15.76 16.27
N GLU A 204 -16.11 -16.35 15.43
CA GLU A 204 -15.68 -17.74 15.49
C GLU A 204 -14.21 -17.85 15.09
N ASP A 205 -13.55 -18.88 15.61
CA ASP A 205 -12.17 -19.19 15.27
C ASP A 205 -12.09 -19.52 13.77
N GLY A 206 -11.07 -18.98 13.09
CA GLY A 206 -10.85 -19.20 11.66
C GLY A 206 -11.59 -18.23 10.73
N ASP A 207 -12.25 -17.19 11.25
CA ASP A 207 -12.80 -16.11 10.43
C ASP A 207 -11.71 -15.47 9.55
N ALA A 208 -11.89 -15.58 8.24
CA ALA A 208 -11.00 -15.09 7.19
C ALA A 208 -11.52 -13.79 6.53
N SER A 209 -12.54 -13.13 7.08
CA SER A 209 -13.17 -11.96 6.45
C SER A 209 -12.19 -10.83 6.16
N ALA A 210 -11.29 -10.52 7.12
CA ALA A 210 -10.25 -9.50 6.95
C ALA A 210 -9.21 -9.92 5.89
N TRP A 211 -8.87 -11.20 5.83
CA TRP A 211 -7.98 -11.77 4.82
C TRP A 211 -8.54 -11.61 3.41
N PHE A 212 -9.81 -12.00 3.21
CA PHE A 212 -10.51 -11.82 1.93
C PHE A 212 -10.72 -10.35 1.55
N ALA A 213 -10.69 -9.44 2.52
CA ALA A 213 -10.86 -8.01 2.28
C ALA A 213 -9.57 -7.34 1.78
N VAL A 214 -8.39 -7.82 2.17
CA VAL A 214 -7.11 -7.23 1.78
C VAL A 214 -6.56 -7.73 0.43
N ASP A 215 -7.07 -8.86 -0.06
CA ASP A 215 -6.71 -9.44 -1.36
C ASP A 215 -7.31 -8.63 -2.52
N ARG A 216 -6.73 -7.44 -2.79
CA ARG A 216 -7.23 -6.50 -3.80
C ARG A 216 -6.13 -6.05 -4.73
N THR A 217 -6.51 -5.80 -5.98
CA THR A 217 -5.69 -5.10 -6.95
C THR A 217 -5.79 -3.58 -6.77
N GLY A 218 -4.79 -2.85 -7.29
CA GLY A 218 -4.83 -1.39 -7.26
C GLY A 218 -6.04 -0.79 -8.00
N GLY A 219 -6.51 -1.45 -9.06
CA GLY A 219 -7.72 -1.03 -9.79
C GLY A 219 -8.97 -1.10 -8.92
N GLU A 220 -9.21 -2.24 -8.26
CA GLU A 220 -10.36 -2.43 -7.36
C GLU A 220 -10.36 -1.43 -6.19
N ILE A 221 -9.19 -1.07 -5.67
CA ILE A 221 -9.07 -0.06 -4.61
C ILE A 221 -9.50 1.31 -5.12
N LEU A 222 -9.08 1.69 -6.34
CA LEU A 222 -9.28 3.03 -6.90
C LEU A 222 -10.68 3.24 -7.52
N GLU A 223 -11.40 2.17 -7.89
CA GLU A 223 -12.77 2.26 -8.41
C GLU A 223 -13.70 3.05 -7.47
N GLY A 224 -13.56 2.87 -6.15
CA GLY A 224 -14.36 3.58 -5.13
C GLY A 224 -13.98 5.06 -4.95
N SER A 225 -12.75 5.43 -5.31
CA SER A 225 -12.22 6.79 -5.13
C SER A 225 -12.50 7.72 -6.32
N GLY A 226 -12.97 7.18 -7.46
CA GLY A 226 -13.17 7.95 -8.69
C GLY A 226 -11.87 8.44 -9.35
N LEU A 227 -10.74 7.84 -8.93
CA LEU A 227 -9.39 8.17 -9.38
C LEU A 227 -8.88 7.11 -10.34
N TYR A 228 -8.04 7.53 -11.28
CA TYR A 228 -7.39 6.65 -12.25
C TYR A 228 -5.95 7.06 -12.48
#